data_AF-A0A9X4NDE7-F1
#
_entry.id   AF-A0A9X4NDE7-F1
#
_cell.length_a   1.000
_cell.length_b   1.000
_cell.length_c   1.000
_cell.angle_alpha   90.00
_cell.angle_beta   90.00
_cell.angle_gamma   90.00
#
_symmetry.space_group_name_H-M   'P 1'
#
loop_
_entity.id
_entity.type
_entity.pdbx_description
1 polymer ?
#
loop_
_entity_poly.entity_id
_entity_poly.type
_entity_poly.pdbx_seq_one_letter_code
_entity_poly.pdbx_strand_id
1 'polypeptide(L)'
;MIKLSTKTLLTPIFIQKQNGCKDDYFVHYINWLDRIQLREEFVEAEMIQNEAHKYANNQEIKVKSLEENFETLNYNNEWLELHSQERLTRQYTDYRVLELTAKACHQILNDEEVTEIGDFLFGIELWLEYSLGILALNAWQLPYSLVYAIISDINLHEKEYKGKLIYRRRIVQTAGRCAMTLISRGETQKASALLPMVHHYAEALDTHVQGLYRFAWAYLDYRNGKIEGQKEMLRVIALFDFLEVPISRDFAQKYYNRHVLNLEES
;
A
#
# COMPACT_ATOMS: atom_id res chain seq x y z
N MET A 1 -35.41 33.93 0.33
CA MET A 1 -34.36 33.53 1.31
C MET A 1 -34.66 32.11 1.76
N ILE A 2 -34.08 31.11 1.08
CA ILE A 2 -34.21 29.70 1.46
C ILE A 2 -32.78 29.16 1.50
N LYS A 3 -32.27 28.91 2.71
CA LYS A 3 -31.02 28.18 2.94
C LYS A 3 -31.28 26.71 2.58
N LEU A 4 -30.75 26.26 1.44
CA LEU A 4 -30.62 24.84 1.17
C LEU A 4 -29.32 24.35 1.81
N SER A 5 -29.53 23.58 2.89
CA SER A 5 -28.51 22.89 3.68
C SER A 5 -27.72 21.90 2.81
N THR A 6 -26.42 22.13 2.68
CA THR A 6 -25.41 21.20 2.15
C THR A 6 -25.12 20.05 3.13
N LYS A 7 -26.16 19.30 3.48
CA LYS A 7 -26.06 17.96 4.08
C LYS A 7 -26.68 16.96 3.12
N THR A 8 -26.07 16.80 1.95
CA THR A 8 -26.28 15.59 1.16
C THR A 8 -25.48 14.50 1.86
N LEU A 9 -26.22 13.63 2.53
CA LEU A 9 -25.76 12.45 3.23
C LEU A 9 -24.81 11.63 2.33
N LEU A 10 -23.51 11.74 2.57
CA LEU A 10 -22.55 10.68 2.27
C LEU A 10 -22.88 9.51 3.19
N THR A 11 -23.90 8.75 2.79
CA THR A 11 -24.10 7.41 3.31
C THR A 11 -22.86 6.63 2.86
N PRO A 12 -22.02 6.09 3.76
CA PRO A 12 -20.77 5.49 3.34
C PRO A 12 -21.08 4.31 2.42
N ILE A 13 -20.37 4.30 1.30
CA ILE A 13 -20.39 3.29 0.23
C ILE A 13 -20.16 1.86 0.79
N PHE A 14 -19.69 1.75 2.04
CA PHE A 14 -19.57 0.54 2.84
C PHE A 14 -20.82 -0.35 2.88
N ILE A 15 -22.03 0.20 2.80
CA ILE A 15 -23.28 -0.59 2.94
C ILE A 15 -23.77 -1.15 1.59
N GLN A 16 -23.42 -0.55 0.44
CA GLN A 16 -24.04 -0.88 -0.85
C GLN A 16 -23.37 -2.01 -1.65
N LYS A 17 -22.23 -2.56 -1.20
CA LYS A 17 -21.51 -3.62 -1.94
C LYS A 17 -21.53 -5.00 -1.28
N GLN A 18 -22.59 -5.34 -0.54
CA GLN A 18 -22.83 -6.75 -0.17
C GLN A 18 -23.19 -7.67 -1.35
N ASN A 19 -23.39 -7.12 -2.56
CA ASN A 19 -23.70 -7.86 -3.79
C ASN A 19 -22.49 -8.07 -4.74
N GLY A 20 -21.26 -7.76 -4.34
CA GLY A 20 -20.03 -7.99 -5.11
C GLY A 20 -19.09 -9.02 -4.46
N CYS A 21 -18.09 -9.53 -5.21
CA CYS A 21 -17.07 -10.41 -4.62
C CYS A 21 -16.25 -9.64 -3.57
N LYS A 22 -15.90 -10.28 -2.45
CA LYS A 22 -15.08 -9.68 -1.36
C LYS A 22 -13.76 -9.12 -1.90
N ASP A 23 -13.18 -9.77 -2.90
CA ASP A 23 -11.93 -9.33 -3.54
C ASP A 23 -12.12 -7.97 -4.25
N ASP A 24 -13.26 -7.75 -4.91
CA ASP A 24 -13.58 -6.47 -5.55
C ASP A 24 -13.73 -5.32 -4.54
N TYR A 25 -14.10 -5.64 -3.30
CA TYR A 25 -14.19 -4.68 -2.21
C TYR A 25 -12.78 -4.24 -1.78
N PHE A 26 -11.90 -5.17 -1.37
CA PHE A 26 -10.57 -4.79 -0.88
C PHE A 26 -9.72 -4.17 -1.98
N VAL A 27 -9.78 -4.69 -3.21
CA VAL A 27 -9.11 -4.09 -4.37
C VAL A 27 -9.57 -2.64 -4.59
N HIS A 28 -10.86 -2.35 -4.42
CA HIS A 28 -11.38 -0.99 -4.54
C HIS A 28 -10.76 -0.03 -3.51
N TYR A 29 -10.73 -0.42 -2.23
CA TYR A 29 -10.15 0.43 -1.18
C TYR A 29 -8.65 0.60 -1.33
N ILE A 30 -7.92 -0.45 -1.70
CA ILE A 30 -6.47 -0.37 -1.95
C ILE A 30 -6.16 0.57 -3.13
N ASN A 31 -6.95 0.48 -4.21
CA ASN A 31 -6.83 1.40 -5.34
C ASN A 31 -7.23 2.84 -4.97
N TRP A 32 -8.15 3.02 -4.02
CA TRP A 32 -8.52 4.34 -3.50
C TRP A 32 -7.41 4.92 -2.61
N LEU A 33 -6.87 4.14 -1.67
CA LEU A 33 -5.75 4.53 -0.80
C LEU A 33 -4.51 4.92 -1.62
N ASP A 34 -4.21 4.20 -2.72
CA ASP A 34 -3.11 4.58 -3.61
C ASP A 34 -3.31 5.97 -4.22
N ARG A 35 -4.55 6.34 -4.57
CA ARG A 35 -4.85 7.70 -5.05
C ARG A 35 -4.78 8.74 -3.94
N ILE A 36 -5.31 8.42 -2.75
CA ILE A 36 -5.28 9.31 -1.59
C ILE A 36 -3.84 9.64 -1.19
N GLN A 37 -2.98 8.62 -1.10
CA GLN A 37 -1.58 8.80 -0.73
C GLN A 37 -0.83 9.71 -1.71
N LEU A 38 -1.16 9.65 -3.00
CA LEU A 38 -0.57 10.51 -4.02
C LEU A 38 -1.10 11.95 -3.99
N ARG A 39 -2.36 12.14 -3.58
CA ARG A 39 -3.00 13.46 -3.51
C ARG A 39 -2.85 14.14 -2.14
N GLU A 40 -2.38 13.39 -1.14
CA GLU A 40 -2.32 13.82 0.25
C GLU A 40 -3.70 14.21 0.82
N GLU A 41 -4.78 13.57 0.31
CA GLU A 41 -6.16 13.74 0.78
C GLU A 41 -6.39 12.94 2.09
N PHE A 42 -5.56 13.17 3.10
CA PHE A 42 -5.43 12.29 4.28
C PHE A 42 -6.70 12.16 5.13
N VAL A 43 -7.62 13.13 5.04
CA VAL A 43 -8.95 13.03 5.67
C VAL A 43 -9.73 11.81 5.16
N GLU A 44 -9.60 11.46 3.88
CA GLU A 44 -10.24 10.27 3.31
C GLU A 44 -9.57 8.98 3.80
N ALA A 45 -8.24 8.99 3.97
CA ALA A 45 -7.52 7.84 4.54
C ALA A 45 -7.92 7.60 6.00
N GLU A 46 -8.06 8.67 6.79
CA GLU A 46 -8.54 8.61 8.17
C GLU A 46 -9.98 8.07 8.25
N MET A 47 -10.85 8.45 7.32
CA MET A 47 -12.20 7.89 7.22
C MET A 47 -12.16 6.37 6.97
N ILE A 48 -11.38 5.92 5.98
CA ILE A 48 -11.23 4.49 5.66
C ILE A 48 -10.65 3.72 6.86
N GLN A 49 -9.64 4.28 7.53
CA GLN A 49 -9.06 3.72 8.74
C GLN A 49 -10.12 3.53 9.83
N ASN A 50 -10.88 4.59 10.15
CA ASN A 50 -11.89 4.56 11.19
C ASN A 50 -13.02 3.57 10.89
N GLU A 51 -13.41 3.43 9.63
CA GLU A 51 -14.41 2.45 9.22
C GLU A 51 -13.86 1.02 9.31
N ALA A 52 -12.66 0.77 8.78
CA ALA A 52 -11.99 -0.52 8.87
C ALA A 52 -11.78 -0.97 10.33
N HIS A 53 -11.37 -0.05 11.22
CA HIS A 53 -11.23 -0.29 12.66
C HIS A 53 -12.55 -0.75 13.31
N LYS A 54 -13.66 -0.06 13.00
CA LYS A 54 -14.99 -0.46 13.52
C LYS A 54 -15.36 -1.87 13.07
N TYR A 55 -15.08 -2.23 11.82
CA TYR A 55 -15.35 -3.58 11.33
C TYR A 55 -14.44 -4.60 12.00
N ALA A 56 -13.13 -4.34 12.10
CA ALA A 56 -12.17 -5.21 12.76
C ALA A 56 -12.60 -5.51 14.21
N ASN A 57 -12.83 -4.49 15.04
CA ASN A 57 -13.28 -4.67 16.43
C ASN A 57 -14.58 -5.49 16.53
N ASN A 58 -15.55 -5.22 15.65
CA ASN A 58 -16.80 -5.97 15.64
C ASN A 58 -16.61 -7.44 15.28
N GLN A 59 -15.63 -7.78 14.43
CA GLN A 59 -15.31 -9.17 14.12
C GLN A 59 -14.51 -9.82 15.25
N GLU A 60 -13.57 -9.11 15.87
CA GLU A 60 -12.80 -9.61 17.01
C GLU A 60 -13.71 -10.01 18.17
N ILE A 61 -14.70 -9.18 18.50
CA ILE A 61 -15.70 -9.48 19.53
C ILE A 61 -16.47 -10.77 19.18
N LYS A 62 -16.81 -10.98 17.91
CA LYS A 62 -17.50 -12.20 17.46
C LYS A 62 -16.61 -13.43 17.53
N VAL A 63 -15.33 -13.31 17.15
CA VAL A 63 -14.34 -14.39 17.25
C VAL A 63 -14.19 -14.81 18.71
N LYS A 64 -13.94 -13.86 19.61
CA LYS A 64 -13.82 -14.12 21.07
C LYS A 64 -15.07 -14.80 21.63
N SER A 65 -16.26 -14.30 21.28
CA SER A 65 -17.52 -14.91 21.72
C SER A 65 -17.70 -16.34 21.21
N LEU A 66 -17.21 -16.68 20.01
CA LEU A 66 -17.26 -18.05 19.50
C LEU A 66 -16.22 -18.95 20.17
N GLU A 67 -15.02 -18.45 20.44
CA GLU A 67 -13.97 -19.18 21.17
C GLU A 67 -14.44 -19.58 22.57
N GLU A 68 -15.05 -18.65 23.31
CA GLU A 68 -15.66 -18.92 24.62
C GLU A 68 -16.77 -19.99 24.54
N ASN A 69 -17.59 -19.96 23.48
CA ASN A 69 -18.64 -20.95 23.28
C ASN A 69 -18.05 -22.33 22.92
N PHE A 70 -16.98 -22.38 22.12
CA PHE A 70 -16.34 -23.64 21.70
C PHE A 70 -15.74 -24.41 22.88
N GLU A 71 -15.14 -23.70 23.86
CA GLU A 71 -14.64 -24.32 25.09
C GLU A 71 -15.74 -25.01 25.92
N THR A 72 -17.02 -24.72 25.65
CA THR A 72 -18.18 -25.23 26.39
C THR A 72 -19.10 -26.18 25.61
N LEU A 73 -18.82 -26.46 24.34
CA LEU A 73 -19.67 -27.25 23.44
C LEU A 73 -19.26 -28.74 23.32
N ASN A 74 -20.23 -29.60 22.99
CA ASN A 74 -20.08 -31.05 22.85
C ASN A 74 -19.92 -31.46 21.36
N TYR A 75 -19.01 -32.40 21.10
CA TYR A 75 -18.34 -32.81 19.84
C TYR A 75 -19.15 -33.04 18.54
N ASN A 76 -20.45 -32.77 18.47
CA ASN A 76 -21.30 -33.19 17.33
C ASN A 76 -21.58 -32.12 16.25
N ASN A 77 -21.26 -30.83 16.48
CA ASN A 77 -21.54 -29.72 15.54
C ASN A 77 -20.28 -29.00 14.99
N GLU A 78 -19.09 -29.59 15.16
CA GLU A 78 -17.79 -28.94 14.98
C GLU A 78 -17.52 -28.34 13.59
N TRP A 79 -18.04 -28.94 12.52
CA TRP A 79 -17.66 -28.53 11.16
C TRP A 79 -18.18 -27.14 10.79
N LEU A 80 -19.47 -26.85 11.04
CA LEU A 80 -20.05 -25.54 10.72
C LEU A 80 -19.48 -24.43 11.60
N GLU A 81 -19.21 -24.72 12.87
CA GLU A 81 -18.63 -23.79 13.83
C GLU A 81 -17.19 -23.45 13.46
N LEU A 82 -16.35 -24.44 13.13
CA LEU A 82 -14.99 -24.23 12.65
C LEU A 82 -14.96 -23.36 11.39
N HIS A 83 -15.77 -23.66 10.38
CA HIS A 83 -15.84 -22.87 9.14
C HIS A 83 -16.32 -21.43 9.41
N SER A 84 -17.22 -21.25 10.38
CA SER A 84 -17.68 -19.92 10.78
C SER A 84 -16.57 -19.12 11.47
N GLN A 85 -15.79 -19.76 12.34
CA GLN A 85 -14.66 -19.15 13.03
C GLN A 85 -13.55 -18.78 12.05
N GLU A 86 -13.11 -19.72 11.21
CA GLU A 86 -12.11 -19.46 10.16
C GLU A 86 -12.51 -18.28 9.27
N ARG A 87 -13.78 -18.22 8.88
CA ARG A 87 -14.31 -17.10 8.09
C ARG A 87 -14.26 -15.78 8.87
N LEU A 88 -14.60 -15.77 10.15
CA LEU A 88 -14.59 -14.56 10.97
C LEU A 88 -13.17 -14.08 11.27
N THR A 89 -12.25 -14.98 11.59
CA THR A 89 -10.82 -14.69 11.77
C THR A 89 -10.24 -14.07 10.49
N ARG A 90 -10.51 -14.67 9.33
CA ARG A 90 -10.10 -14.08 8.04
C ARG A 90 -10.70 -12.71 7.80
N GLN A 91 -11.96 -12.48 8.17
CA GLN A 91 -12.58 -11.16 8.05
C GLN A 91 -11.92 -10.14 8.98
N TYR A 92 -11.68 -10.51 10.24
CA TYR A 92 -10.94 -9.67 11.18
C TYR A 92 -9.58 -9.26 10.60
N THR A 93 -8.77 -10.23 10.18
CA THR A 93 -7.45 -9.99 9.61
C THR A 93 -7.52 -9.06 8.39
N ASP A 94 -8.43 -9.31 7.44
CA ASP A 94 -8.51 -8.47 6.23
C ASP A 94 -8.89 -7.00 6.55
N TYR A 95 -9.83 -6.77 7.48
CA TYR A 95 -10.20 -5.41 7.88
C TYR A 95 -9.13 -4.72 8.72
N ARG A 96 -8.45 -5.48 9.58
CA ARG A 96 -7.36 -4.96 10.40
C ARG A 96 -6.15 -4.55 9.54
N VAL A 97 -5.80 -5.36 8.54
CA VAL A 97 -4.74 -5.00 7.58
C VAL A 97 -5.15 -3.79 6.75
N LEU A 98 -6.42 -3.66 6.36
CA LEU A 98 -6.92 -2.46 5.66
C LEU A 98 -6.84 -1.21 6.54
N GLU A 99 -7.20 -1.33 7.83
CA GLU A 99 -7.07 -0.24 8.81
C GLU A 99 -5.62 0.25 8.89
N LEU A 100 -4.67 -0.67 9.12
CA LEU A 100 -3.27 -0.31 9.24
C LEU A 100 -2.70 0.25 7.94
N THR A 101 -3.11 -0.30 6.80
CA THR A 101 -2.71 0.23 5.48
C THR A 101 -3.25 1.64 5.25
N ALA A 102 -4.48 1.92 5.67
CA ALA A 102 -5.05 3.26 5.60
C ALA A 102 -4.33 4.23 6.54
N LYS A 103 -4.02 3.80 7.78
CA LYS A 103 -3.21 4.57 8.73
C LYS A 103 -1.83 4.90 8.14
N ALA A 104 -1.17 3.93 7.52
CA ALA A 104 0.13 4.09 6.90
C ALA A 104 0.18 5.10 5.75
N CYS A 105 -0.97 5.52 5.20
CA CYS A 105 -1.02 6.58 4.20
C CYS A 105 -0.79 7.98 4.79
N HIS A 106 -1.08 8.20 6.07
CA HIS A 106 -1.04 9.53 6.70
C HIS A 106 -0.28 9.58 8.04
N GLN A 107 0.05 8.43 8.61
CA GLN A 107 0.76 8.29 9.88
C GLN A 107 1.86 7.22 9.82
N ILE A 108 2.84 7.39 10.70
CA ILE A 108 3.83 6.36 10.99
C ILE A 108 3.18 5.28 11.87
N LEU A 109 3.29 4.03 11.43
CA LEU A 109 2.89 2.86 12.21
C LEU A 109 3.89 2.63 13.34
N ASN A 110 3.40 2.15 14.48
CA ASN A 110 4.28 1.71 15.57
C ASN A 110 4.88 0.32 15.26
N ASP A 111 5.85 -0.12 16.06
CA ASP A 111 6.57 -1.38 15.83
C ASP A 111 5.66 -2.61 15.84
N GLU A 112 4.62 -2.63 16.68
CA GLU A 112 3.64 -3.73 16.75
C GLU A 112 2.79 -3.77 15.47
N GLU A 113 2.32 -2.63 14.99
CA GLU A 113 1.54 -2.50 13.75
C GLU A 113 2.37 -2.85 12.51
N VAL A 114 3.64 -2.45 12.48
CA VAL A 114 4.58 -2.86 11.42
C VAL A 114 4.81 -4.37 11.43
N THR A 115 4.93 -4.96 12.61
CA THR A 115 5.07 -6.42 12.77
C THR A 115 3.81 -7.15 12.30
N GLU A 116 2.62 -6.65 12.68
CA GLU A 116 1.34 -7.22 12.29
C GLU A 116 1.13 -7.24 10.77
N ILE A 117 1.41 -6.13 10.07
CA ILE A 117 1.41 -6.10 8.60
C ILE A 117 2.48 -7.04 8.04
N GLY A 118 3.66 -7.06 8.66
CA GLY A 118 4.78 -7.89 8.22
C GLY A 118 4.45 -9.38 8.23
N ASP A 119 3.87 -9.86 9.33
CA ASP A 119 3.45 -11.25 9.51
C ASP A 119 2.34 -11.63 8.53
N PHE A 120 1.36 -10.74 8.33
CA PHE A 120 0.33 -10.93 7.31
C PHE A 120 0.95 -11.11 5.91
N LEU A 121 1.85 -10.21 5.51
CA LEU A 121 2.50 -10.26 4.19
C LEU A 121 3.40 -11.47 4.02
N PHE A 122 4.08 -11.90 5.08
CA PHE A 122 4.95 -13.08 5.05
C PHE A 122 4.15 -14.38 4.90
N GLY A 123 2.93 -14.44 5.43
CA GLY A 123 2.03 -15.58 5.30
C GLY A 123 1.36 -15.75 3.93
N ILE A 124 1.66 -14.89 2.95
CA ILE A 124 1.03 -14.93 1.62
C ILE A 124 1.73 -15.93 0.72
N GLU A 125 1.03 -17.04 0.43
CA GLU A 125 1.51 -18.05 -0.51
C GLU A 125 1.26 -17.66 -1.98
N LEU A 126 0.18 -16.93 -2.26
CA LEU A 126 -0.18 -16.48 -3.60
C LEU A 126 -0.50 -14.98 -3.60
N TRP A 127 0.31 -14.21 -4.33
CA TRP A 127 0.13 -12.77 -4.42
C TRP A 127 -1.00 -12.40 -5.39
N LEU A 128 -2.01 -11.72 -4.86
CA LEU A 128 -3.16 -11.19 -5.59
C LEU A 128 -3.06 -9.65 -5.65
N GLU A 129 -3.94 -9.02 -6.45
CA GLU A 129 -3.92 -7.56 -6.62
C GLU A 129 -3.99 -6.80 -5.29
N TYR A 130 -4.89 -7.23 -4.40
CA TYR A 130 -5.11 -6.56 -3.13
C TYR A 130 -3.87 -6.68 -2.23
N SER A 131 -3.24 -7.85 -2.13
CA SER A 131 -2.07 -8.06 -1.27
C SER A 131 -0.81 -7.39 -1.80
N LEU A 132 -0.61 -7.38 -3.11
CA LEU A 132 0.44 -6.59 -3.75
C LEU A 132 0.23 -5.09 -3.53
N GLY A 133 -1.02 -4.63 -3.48
CA GLY A 133 -1.32 -3.23 -3.18
C GLY A 133 -1.10 -2.89 -1.70
N ILE A 134 -1.44 -3.77 -0.76
CA ILE A 134 -1.08 -3.64 0.67
C ILE A 134 0.43 -3.52 0.81
N LEU A 135 1.19 -4.42 0.17
CA LEU A 135 2.65 -4.36 0.15
C LEU A 135 3.14 -3.00 -0.37
N ALA A 136 2.64 -2.53 -1.53
CA ALA A 136 3.07 -1.28 -2.14
C ALA A 136 2.76 -0.03 -1.28
N LEU A 137 1.62 -0.01 -0.58
CA LEU A 137 1.21 1.09 0.30
C LEU A 137 2.06 1.15 1.56
N ASN A 138 2.49 0.00 2.09
CA ASN A 138 3.24 -0.11 3.33
C ASN A 138 4.77 -0.21 3.15
N ALA A 139 5.27 -0.47 1.93
CA ALA A 139 6.67 -0.76 1.62
C ALA A 139 7.69 0.25 2.17
N TRP A 140 7.29 1.50 2.37
CA TRP A 140 8.15 2.57 2.85
C TRP A 140 8.34 2.55 4.38
N GLN A 141 7.47 1.85 5.12
CA GLN A 141 7.56 1.68 6.59
C GLN A 141 8.08 0.30 6.97
N LEU A 142 7.97 -0.69 6.08
CA LEU A 142 8.38 -2.07 6.34
C LEU A 142 9.92 -2.23 6.41
N PRO A 143 10.42 -3.24 7.16
CA PRO A 143 11.83 -3.58 7.16
C PRO A 143 12.33 -3.97 5.77
N TYR A 144 13.53 -3.49 5.41
CA TYR A 144 14.17 -3.82 4.13
C TYR A 144 14.27 -5.33 3.89
N SER A 145 14.65 -6.10 4.91
CA SER A 145 14.80 -7.56 4.80
C SER A 145 13.51 -8.25 4.36
N LEU A 146 12.36 -7.79 4.88
CA LEU A 146 11.06 -8.32 4.51
C LEU A 146 10.72 -7.97 3.06
N VAL A 147 10.83 -6.69 2.66
CA VAL A 147 10.54 -6.25 1.29
C VAL A 147 11.46 -6.96 0.29
N TYR A 148 12.74 -7.10 0.60
CA TYR A 148 13.71 -7.79 -0.24
C TYR A 148 13.38 -9.27 -0.40
N ALA A 149 13.02 -9.96 0.69
CA ALA A 149 12.63 -11.38 0.65
C ALA A 149 11.38 -11.59 -0.21
N ILE A 150 10.34 -10.77 -0.02
CA ILE A 150 9.10 -10.83 -0.80
C ILE A 150 9.37 -10.60 -2.29
N ILE A 151 10.12 -9.56 -2.65
CA ILE A 151 10.43 -9.27 -4.07
C ILE A 151 11.30 -10.38 -4.67
N SER A 152 12.20 -10.99 -3.88
CA SER A 152 12.99 -12.14 -4.31
C SER A 152 12.10 -13.34 -4.64
N ASP A 153 11.14 -13.66 -3.76
CA ASP A 153 10.18 -14.74 -3.98
C ASP A 153 9.28 -14.49 -5.20
N ILE A 154 8.77 -13.27 -5.36
CA ILE A 154 8.01 -12.85 -6.54
C ILE A 154 8.83 -13.07 -7.84
N ASN A 155 10.14 -12.82 -7.80
CA ASN A 155 11.02 -13.06 -8.94
C ASN A 155 11.26 -14.54 -9.25
N LEU A 156 11.28 -15.41 -8.23
CA LEU A 156 11.33 -16.86 -8.46
C LEU A 156 10.09 -17.34 -9.23
N HIS A 157 8.95 -16.69 -9.00
CA HIS A 157 7.66 -16.99 -9.62
C HIS A 157 7.27 -15.97 -10.72
N GLU A 158 8.26 -15.33 -11.37
CA GLU A 158 8.06 -14.22 -12.34
C GLU A 158 6.95 -14.47 -13.37
N LYS A 159 6.83 -15.70 -13.87
CA LYS A 159 5.86 -16.10 -14.90
C LYS A 159 4.40 -15.82 -14.49
N GLU A 160 4.10 -15.83 -13.19
CA GLU A 160 2.75 -15.60 -12.66
C GLU A 160 2.35 -14.12 -12.69
N TYR A 161 3.35 -13.23 -12.71
CA TYR A 161 3.17 -11.79 -12.48
C TYR A 161 3.52 -10.93 -13.70
N LYS A 162 4.53 -11.30 -14.48
CA LYS A 162 5.05 -10.48 -15.60
C LYS A 162 3.99 -10.15 -16.66
N GLY A 163 3.07 -11.06 -16.93
CA GLY A 163 2.01 -10.84 -17.93
C GLY A 163 0.91 -9.87 -17.48
N LYS A 164 0.83 -9.52 -16.19
CA LYS A 164 -0.30 -8.79 -15.60
C LYS A 164 0.11 -7.35 -15.27
N LEU A 165 -0.42 -6.39 -16.03
CA LEU A 165 -0.07 -4.97 -15.91
C LEU A 165 -0.22 -4.45 -14.47
N ILE A 166 -1.35 -4.72 -13.83
CA ILE A 166 -1.63 -4.22 -12.47
C ILE A 166 -0.67 -4.81 -11.44
N TYR A 167 -0.20 -6.04 -11.62
CA TYR A 167 0.73 -6.67 -10.69
C TYR A 167 2.13 -6.10 -10.85
N ARG A 168 2.61 -5.99 -12.09
CA ARG A 168 3.87 -5.31 -12.40
C ARG A 168 3.91 -3.89 -11.83
N ARG A 169 2.81 -3.16 -11.96
CA ARG A 169 2.65 -1.83 -11.37
C ARG A 169 2.91 -1.86 -9.85
N ARG A 170 2.24 -2.74 -9.11
CA ARG A 170 2.39 -2.86 -7.65
C ARG A 170 3.80 -3.28 -7.23
N ILE A 171 4.42 -4.21 -7.96
CA ILE A 171 5.79 -4.67 -7.71
C ILE A 171 6.79 -3.52 -7.87
N VAL A 172 6.69 -2.75 -8.96
CA VAL A 172 7.57 -1.61 -9.21
C VAL A 172 7.32 -0.47 -8.20
N GLN A 173 6.06 -0.19 -7.85
CA GLN A 173 5.72 0.80 -6.82
C GLN A 173 6.32 0.42 -5.46
N THR A 174 6.25 -0.87 -5.07
CA THR A 174 6.83 -1.40 -3.82
C THR A 174 8.32 -1.10 -3.74
N ALA A 175 9.07 -1.53 -4.76
CA ALA A 175 10.52 -1.32 -4.80
C ALA A 175 10.89 0.16 -4.87
N GLY A 176 10.18 0.95 -5.69
CA GLY A 176 10.42 2.40 -5.81
C GLY A 176 10.22 3.15 -4.50
N ARG A 177 9.10 2.90 -3.80
CA ARG A 177 8.81 3.55 -2.50
C ARG A 177 9.79 3.14 -1.41
N CYS A 178 10.06 1.85 -1.29
CA CYS A 178 11.05 1.34 -0.33
C CYS A 178 12.45 1.93 -0.62
N ALA A 179 12.88 1.94 -1.88
CA ALA A 179 14.17 2.50 -2.29
C ALA A 179 14.28 4.00 -1.97
N MET A 180 13.26 4.81 -2.29
CA MET A 180 13.26 6.24 -1.96
C MET A 180 13.45 6.48 -0.45
N THR A 181 12.76 5.72 0.41
CA THR A 181 12.94 5.81 1.87
C THR A 181 14.33 5.35 2.33
N LEU A 182 14.85 4.26 1.78
CA LEU A 182 16.21 3.80 2.10
C LEU A 182 17.25 4.87 1.72
N ILE A 183 17.11 5.47 0.54
CA ILE A 183 17.99 6.52 0.06
C ILE A 183 17.92 7.76 0.97
N SER A 184 16.72 8.18 1.39
CA SER A 184 16.58 9.33 2.29
C SER A 184 17.27 9.10 3.64
N ARG A 185 17.25 7.86 4.15
CA ARG A 185 17.97 7.41 5.36
C ARG A 185 19.47 7.18 5.16
N GLY A 186 20.00 7.37 3.94
CA GLY A 186 21.41 7.14 3.62
C GLY A 186 21.78 5.68 3.35
N GLU A 187 20.81 4.77 3.28
CA GLU A 187 20.99 3.34 3.02
C GLU A 187 21.03 3.03 1.52
N THR A 188 21.85 3.77 0.76
CA THR A 188 21.89 3.70 -0.71
C THR A 188 22.30 2.33 -1.25
N GLN A 189 23.10 1.57 -0.51
CA GLN A 189 23.49 0.21 -0.88
C GLN A 189 22.29 -0.74 -0.96
N LYS A 190 21.36 -0.66 -0.01
CA LYS A 190 20.14 -1.48 0.00
C LYS A 190 19.21 -1.10 -1.15
N ALA A 191 19.07 0.20 -1.42
CA ALA A 191 18.32 0.68 -2.58
C ALA A 191 18.93 0.22 -3.92
N SER A 192 20.26 0.24 -4.02
CA SER A 192 20.99 -0.25 -5.20
C SER A 192 20.85 -1.77 -5.41
N ALA A 193 20.57 -2.53 -4.35
CA ALA A 193 20.26 -3.95 -4.45
C ALA A 193 18.79 -4.19 -4.83
N LEU A 194 17.87 -3.35 -4.36
CA LEU A 194 16.42 -3.52 -4.55
C LEU A 194 15.92 -3.08 -5.92
N LEU A 195 16.31 -1.89 -6.40
CA LEU A 195 15.77 -1.33 -7.65
C LEU A 195 16.02 -2.23 -8.88
N PRO A 196 17.21 -2.83 -9.09
CA PRO A 196 17.44 -3.73 -10.22
C PRO A 196 16.48 -4.93 -10.27
N MET A 197 16.04 -5.43 -9.10
CA MET A 197 15.21 -6.63 -9.00
C MET A 197 13.85 -6.49 -9.69
N VAL A 198 13.40 -5.26 -9.95
CA VAL A 198 12.08 -5.01 -10.57
C VAL A 198 12.18 -4.38 -11.95
N HIS A 199 13.39 -4.22 -12.51
CA HIS A 199 13.60 -3.51 -13.76
C HIS A 199 12.82 -4.14 -14.93
N HIS A 200 12.80 -5.46 -15.04
CA HIS A 200 12.06 -6.18 -16.08
C HIS A 200 10.53 -6.09 -15.95
N TYR A 201 10.02 -5.65 -14.80
CA TYR A 201 8.59 -5.34 -14.65
C TYR A 201 8.24 -3.91 -15.06
N ALA A 202 9.23 -3.00 -15.12
CA ALA A 202 9.03 -1.58 -15.37
C ALA A 202 8.79 -1.23 -16.86
N GLU A 203 8.94 -2.19 -17.77
CA GLU A 203 8.72 -2.00 -19.20
C GLU A 203 7.24 -1.74 -19.53
N ALA A 204 6.96 -0.74 -20.36
CA ALA A 204 5.59 -0.45 -20.84
C ALA A 204 4.53 -0.33 -19.72
N LEU A 205 4.91 0.27 -18.59
CA LEU A 205 3.98 0.67 -17.53
C LEU A 205 3.34 2.03 -17.83
N ASP A 206 2.34 2.39 -17.03
CA ASP A 206 1.78 3.73 -17.06
C ASP A 206 2.85 4.79 -16.68
N THR A 207 2.66 6.00 -17.22
CA THR A 207 3.57 7.14 -17.04
C THR A 207 3.91 7.38 -15.58
N HIS A 208 2.92 7.25 -14.69
CA HIS A 208 3.10 7.50 -13.26
C HIS A 208 4.13 6.54 -12.65
N VAL A 209 3.93 5.23 -12.79
CA VAL A 209 4.83 4.25 -12.16
C VAL A 209 6.20 4.22 -12.83
N GLN A 210 6.25 4.32 -14.16
CA GLN A 210 7.53 4.37 -14.87
C GLN A 210 8.32 5.63 -14.50
N GLY A 211 7.65 6.77 -14.40
CA GLY A 211 8.25 8.03 -14.01
C GLY A 211 8.79 7.99 -12.58
N LEU A 212 8.00 7.51 -11.60
CA LEU A 212 8.46 7.41 -10.21
C LEU A 212 9.59 6.38 -10.03
N TYR A 213 9.57 5.28 -10.77
CA TYR A 213 10.68 4.33 -10.77
C TYR A 213 11.98 4.97 -11.30
N ARG A 214 11.87 5.74 -12.40
CA ARG A 214 12.99 6.50 -12.95
C ARG A 214 13.48 7.60 -12.01
N PHE A 215 12.57 8.25 -11.30
CA PHE A 215 12.88 9.22 -10.26
C PHE A 215 13.67 8.59 -9.10
N ALA A 216 13.28 7.39 -8.64
CA ALA A 216 14.00 6.68 -7.58
C ALA A 216 15.44 6.32 -7.98
N TRP A 217 15.65 5.87 -9.23
CA TRP A 217 16.98 5.66 -9.80
C TRP A 217 17.82 6.93 -9.86
N ALA A 218 17.21 8.02 -10.36
CA ALA A 218 17.86 9.32 -10.45
C ALA A 218 18.26 9.85 -9.05
N TYR A 219 17.41 9.63 -8.05
CA TYR A 219 17.69 9.99 -6.66
C TYR A 219 18.85 9.18 -6.07
N LEU A 220 18.90 7.87 -6.35
CA LEU A 220 20.03 7.02 -5.95
C LEU A 220 21.34 7.51 -6.56
N ASP A 221 21.34 7.82 -7.87
CA ASP A 221 22.52 8.36 -8.56
C ASP A 221 22.98 9.68 -7.95
N TYR A 222 22.05 10.60 -7.68
CA TYR A 222 22.35 11.86 -7.02
C TYR A 222 22.98 11.65 -5.64
N ARG A 223 22.40 10.77 -4.82
CA ARG A 223 22.90 10.48 -3.46
C ARG A 223 24.23 9.72 -3.46
N ASN A 224 24.59 9.08 -4.57
CA ASN A 224 25.92 8.53 -4.81
C ASN A 224 26.90 9.56 -5.42
N GLY A 225 26.55 10.85 -5.43
CA GLY A 225 27.43 11.94 -5.86
C GLY A 225 27.40 12.28 -7.35
N LYS A 226 26.51 11.65 -8.13
CA LYS A 226 26.38 11.92 -9.58
C LYS A 226 25.39 13.06 -9.80
N ILE A 227 25.89 14.25 -10.18
CA ILE A 227 25.04 15.43 -10.43
C ILE A 227 23.98 15.20 -11.52
N GLU A 228 24.25 14.28 -12.45
CA GLU A 228 23.30 13.86 -13.49
C GLU A 228 22.02 13.24 -12.92
N GLY A 229 22.10 12.62 -11.74
CA GLY A 229 20.92 12.14 -11.03
C GLY A 229 19.96 13.29 -10.69
N GLN A 230 20.47 14.42 -10.21
CA GLN A 230 19.63 15.59 -9.92
C GLN A 230 18.96 16.15 -11.17
N LYS A 231 19.71 16.26 -12.28
CA LYS A 231 19.16 16.71 -13.55
C LYS A 231 18.07 15.77 -14.05
N GLU A 232 18.25 14.46 -13.86
CA GLU A 232 17.27 13.47 -14.26
C GLU A 232 16.00 13.50 -13.40
N MET A 233 16.11 13.75 -12.09
CA MET A 233 14.93 13.99 -11.23
C MET A 233 14.10 15.16 -11.75
N LEU A 234 14.74 16.28 -12.09
CA LEU A 234 14.06 17.46 -12.66
C LEU A 234 13.42 17.17 -14.03
N ARG A 235 14.08 16.36 -14.87
CA ARG A 235 13.50 15.92 -16.16
C ARG A 235 12.25 15.08 -15.96
N VAL A 236 12.23 14.18 -14.97
CA VAL A 236 11.03 13.39 -14.66
C VAL A 236 9.89 14.29 -14.20
N ILE A 237 10.16 15.28 -13.33
CA ILE A 237 9.15 16.26 -12.89
C ILE A 237 8.60 17.03 -14.09
N ALA A 238 9.48 17.54 -14.97
CA ALA A 238 9.07 18.26 -16.17
C ALA A 238 8.29 17.38 -17.15
N LEU A 239 8.61 16.08 -17.24
CA LEU A 239 7.86 15.12 -18.05
C LEU A 239 6.44 14.93 -17.52
N PHE A 240 6.26 14.81 -16.20
CA PHE A 240 4.92 14.73 -15.62
C PHE A 240 4.10 16.00 -15.86
N ASP A 241 4.75 17.16 -15.84
CA ASP A 241 4.10 18.43 -16.19
C ASP A 241 3.66 18.44 -17.66
N PHE A 242 4.57 18.09 -18.57
CA PHE A 242 4.31 18.03 -20.01
C PHE A 242 3.20 17.04 -20.40
N LEU A 243 3.13 15.90 -19.72
CA LEU A 243 2.11 14.87 -19.95
C LEU A 243 0.81 15.09 -19.17
N GLU A 244 0.67 16.24 -18.49
CA GLU A 244 -0.50 16.60 -17.71
C GLU A 244 -0.87 15.53 -16.66
N VAL A 245 0.14 15.04 -15.93
CA VAL A 245 -0.01 14.09 -14.82
C VAL A 245 0.25 14.82 -13.47
N PRO A 246 -0.62 15.78 -13.09
CA PRO A 246 -0.33 16.75 -12.03
C PRO A 246 -0.06 16.09 -10.68
N ILE A 247 -0.81 15.04 -10.33
CA ILE A 247 -0.65 14.32 -9.07
C ILE A 247 0.77 13.73 -8.93
N SER A 248 1.32 13.17 -10.02
CA SER A 248 2.68 12.59 -10.00
C SER A 248 3.75 13.66 -9.96
N ARG A 249 3.52 14.74 -10.72
CA ARG A 249 4.38 15.93 -10.75
C ARG A 249 4.49 16.55 -9.36
N ASP A 250 3.37 16.80 -8.70
CA ASP A 250 3.30 17.44 -7.39
C ASP A 250 3.97 16.56 -6.32
N PHE A 251 3.69 15.25 -6.31
CA PHE A 251 4.37 14.29 -5.45
C PHE A 251 5.90 14.33 -5.64
N ALA A 252 6.38 14.19 -6.88
CA ALA A 252 7.80 14.18 -7.18
C ALA A 252 8.49 15.51 -6.84
N GLN A 253 7.81 16.64 -7.09
CA GLN A 253 8.30 17.98 -6.78
C GLN A 253 8.42 18.19 -5.27
N LYS A 254 7.41 17.81 -4.48
CA LYS A 254 7.47 17.88 -3.01
C LYS A 254 8.60 17.01 -2.47
N TYR A 255 8.71 15.78 -2.96
CA TYR A 255 9.79 14.87 -2.57
C TYR A 255 11.17 15.45 -2.87
N TYR A 256 11.35 16.04 -4.06
CA TYR A 256 12.57 16.73 -4.46
C TYR A 256 12.88 17.93 -3.55
N ASN A 257 11.90 18.78 -3.26
CA ASN A 257 12.07 19.95 -2.40
C ASN A 257 12.52 19.54 -0.99
N ARG A 258 11.86 18.53 -0.41
CA ARG A 258 12.14 18.03 0.93
C ARG A 258 13.51 17.37 1.04
N HIS A 259 13.87 16.50 0.09
CA HIS A 259 15.04 15.61 0.24
C HIS A 259 16.28 16.00 -0.58
N VAL A 260 16.15 16.92 -1.54
CA VAL A 260 17.26 17.41 -2.37
C VAL A 260 17.58 18.87 -2.04
N LEU A 261 16.55 19.72 -1.93
CA LEU A 261 16.75 21.14 -1.62
C LEU A 261 16.74 21.44 -0.11
N ASN A 262 16.34 20.49 0.73
CA ASN A 262 16.16 20.66 2.18
C ASN A 262 15.24 21.85 2.52
N LEU A 263 14.19 22.05 1.72
CA LEU A 263 13.15 23.02 2.01
C LEU A 263 12.15 22.34 2.96
N GLU A 264 12.06 22.81 4.20
CA GLU A 264 10.98 22.40 5.11
C GLU A 264 9.65 22.96 4.60
N GLU A 265 8.60 22.14 4.63
CA GLU A 265 7.24 22.61 4.37
C GLU A 265 6.79 23.44 5.59
N SER A 266 6.68 24.75 5.38
CA SER A 266 6.14 25.73 6.33
C SER A 266 4.65 25.54 6.58
#